data_AF-A0A1I6HNY1-F1
#
_entry.id   AF-A0A1I6HNY1-F1
#
_cell.length_a   1.000
_cell.length_b   1.000
_cell.length_c   1.000
_cell.angle_alpha   90.00
_cell.angle_beta   90.00
_cell.angle_gamma   90.00
#
_symmetry.space_group_name_H-M   'P 1'
#
loop_
_entity.id
_entity.type
_entity.pdbx_description
1 polymer ?
#
loop_
_entity_poly.entity_id
_entity_poly.type
_entity_poly.pdbx_seq_one_letter_code
_entity_poly.pdbx_strand_id
1 'polypeptide(L)'
;MTQADYDQLNDWLPTQGWERIEFDGGQSHLMGWTVRSVWVRDKAKITLHHSERYNEVTFEAEANPLGLAWLREHGWGHIFE
;
A
#
# COMPACT_ATOMS: atom_id res chain seq x y z
N MET A 1 -7.91 3.01 -4.20
CA MET A 1 -7.99 1.60 -4.67
C MET A 1 -9.14 0.89 -3.97
N THR A 2 -9.51 -0.32 -4.40
CA THR A 2 -10.45 -1.18 -3.65
C THR A 2 -9.73 -2.00 -2.58
N GLN A 3 -10.48 -2.59 -1.64
CA GLN A 3 -9.91 -3.54 -0.67
C GLN A 3 -9.25 -4.74 -1.36
N ALA A 4 -9.87 -5.26 -2.43
CA ALA A 4 -9.32 -6.38 -3.17
C ALA A 4 -7.95 -6.06 -3.79
N ASP A 5 -7.79 -4.83 -4.31
CA ASP A 5 -6.50 -4.36 -4.84
C ASP A 5 -5.44 -4.28 -3.73
N TYR A 6 -5.83 -3.76 -2.56
CA TYR A 6 -4.95 -3.66 -1.39
C TYR A 6 -4.47 -5.03 -0.94
N ASP A 7 -5.41 -5.97 -0.73
CA ASP A 7 -5.11 -7.32 -0.26
C ASP A 7 -4.23 -8.05 -1.29
N GLN A 8 -4.57 -7.96 -2.58
CA GLN A 8 -3.79 -8.54 -3.65
C GLN A 8 -2.37 -7.95 -3.73
N LEU A 9 -2.20 -6.63 -3.61
CA LEU A 9 -0.87 -6.02 -3.58
C LEU A 9 -0.06 -6.47 -2.35
N ASN A 10 -0.69 -6.47 -1.18
CA ASN A 10 -0.04 -6.82 0.07
C ASN A 10 0.46 -8.28 0.08
N ASP A 11 -0.28 -9.20 -0.54
CA ASP A 11 0.12 -10.59 -0.69
C ASP A 11 1.11 -10.81 -1.84
N TRP A 12 1.02 -10.01 -2.91
CA TRP A 12 1.82 -10.20 -4.11
C TRP A 12 3.22 -9.59 -4.02
N LEU A 13 3.38 -8.42 -3.41
CA LEU A 13 4.68 -7.74 -3.22
C LEU A 13 5.79 -8.66 -2.69
N PRO A 14 5.61 -9.43 -1.59
CA PRO A 14 6.66 -10.33 -1.10
C PRO A 14 7.04 -11.43 -2.11
N THR A 15 6.09 -11.91 -2.93
CA THR A 15 6.39 -12.89 -4.00
C THR A 15 7.27 -12.32 -5.11
N GLN A 16 7.33 -11.00 -5.23
CA GLN A 16 8.12 -10.27 -6.22
C GLN A 16 9.45 -9.76 -5.63
N GLY A 17 9.85 -10.24 -4.45
CA GLY A 17 11.11 -9.84 -3.80
C GLY A 17 11.08 -8.44 -3.19
N TRP A 18 9.91 -7.90 -2.87
CA TRP A 18 9.80 -6.70 -2.05
C TRP A 18 9.91 -7.06 -0.57
N GLU A 19 10.70 -6.28 0.15
CA GLU A 19 10.89 -6.43 1.59
C GLU A 19 10.05 -5.40 2.34
N ARG A 20 9.27 -5.87 3.31
CA ARG A 20 8.54 -4.97 4.21
C ARG A 20 9.47 -4.45 5.29
N ILE A 21 9.78 -3.17 5.25
CA ILE A 21 10.69 -2.51 6.21
C ILE A 21 9.97 -1.80 7.34
N GLU A 22 8.68 -1.50 7.16
CA GLU A 22 7.86 -0.86 8.19
C GLU A 22 6.44 -1.40 8.13
N PHE A 23 5.88 -1.68 9.30
CA PHE A 23 4.47 -2.02 9.47
C PHE A 23 4.00 -1.38 10.76
N ASP A 24 3.13 -0.39 10.64
CA ASP A 24 2.49 0.28 11.77
C ASP A 24 0.99 0.08 11.67
N GLY A 25 0.38 -0.35 12.77
CA GLY A 25 -1.04 -0.61 12.89
C GLY A 25 -1.52 -0.01 14.20
N GLY A 26 -2.20 1.13 14.12
CA GLY A 26 -2.61 1.90 15.28
C GLY A 26 -4.10 2.18 15.29
N GLN A 27 -4.72 2.02 16.46
CA GLN A 27 -6.05 2.54 16.73
C GLN A 27 -5.93 3.98 17.25
N SER A 28 -6.42 4.94 16.48
CA SER A 28 -6.57 6.33 16.92
C SER A 28 -7.96 6.53 17.50
N HIS A 29 -8.02 7.06 18.74
CA HIS A 29 -9.28 7.42 19.40
C HIS A 29 -10.14 8.42 18.60
N LEU A 30 -9.57 9.12 17.62
CA LEU A 30 -10.25 10.15 16.83
C LEU A 30 -10.48 9.73 15.36
N MET A 31 -9.76 8.72 14.86
CA MET A 31 -9.69 8.38 13.43
C MET A 31 -9.88 6.88 13.13
N GLY A 32 -10.25 6.06 14.13
CA GLY A 32 -10.40 4.61 13.97
C GLY A 32 -9.08 3.89 13.70
N TRP A 33 -9.08 2.83 12.89
CA TRP A 33 -7.88 2.02 12.63
C TRP A 33 -7.10 2.56 11.44
N THR A 34 -5.78 2.63 11.56
CA THR A 34 -4.91 2.94 10.42
C THR A 34 -3.76 1.95 10.38
N VAL A 35 -3.58 1.33 9.22
CA VAL A 35 -2.47 0.43 8.91
C VAL A 35 -1.63 1.08 7.82
N ARG A 36 -0.32 1.12 8.05
CA ARG A 36 0.68 1.58 7.10
C ARG A 36 1.74 0.50 6.92
N SER A 37 1.95 0.09 5.67
CA SER A 37 2.94 -0.93 5.31
C SER A 37 3.90 -0.37 4.28
N VAL A 38 5.20 -0.30 4.59
CA VAL A 38 6.24 0.20 3.70
C VAL A 38 7.06 -0.95 3.15
N TRP A 39 7.10 -1.01 1.82
CA TRP A 39 7.80 -2.02 1.04
C TRP A 39 8.91 -1.38 0.22
N VAL A 40 10.07 -2.05 0.19
CA VAL A 40 11.22 -1.62 -0.60
C VAL A 40 11.78 -2.77 -1.42
N ARG A 41 12.30 -2.43 -2.60
CA ARG A 41 13.06 -3.33 -3.45
C ARG A 41 14.10 -2.51 -4.18
N ASP A 42 15.37 -2.82 -3.98
CA ASP A 42 16.51 -2.04 -4.47
C ASP A 42 16.43 -0.55 -4.05
N LYS A 43 15.96 0.32 -4.97
CA LYS A 43 15.71 1.76 -4.73
C LYS A 43 14.24 2.15 -4.86
N ALA A 44 13.38 1.20 -5.20
CA ALA A 44 11.94 1.39 -5.34
C ALA A 44 11.28 1.30 -3.96
N LYS A 45 10.26 2.13 -3.73
CA LYS A 45 9.50 2.19 -2.49
C LYS A 45 8.02 2.27 -2.80
N ILE A 46 7.22 1.44 -2.12
CA ILE A 46 5.77 1.44 -2.14
C ILE A 46 5.29 1.50 -0.69
N THR A 47 4.33 2.36 -0.39
CA THR A 47 3.67 2.46 0.91
C THR A 47 2.19 2.19 0.69
N LEU A 48 1.65 1.19 1.38
CA LEU A 48 0.22 0.88 1.38
C LEU A 48 -0.40 1.44 2.65
N HIS A 49 -1.55 2.08 2.50
CA HIS A 49 -2.33 2.67 3.58
C HIS A 49 -3.74 2.06 3.58
N HIS A 50 -4.20 1.70 4.77
CA HIS A 50 -5.58 1.34 5.04
C HIS A 50 -6.06 2.18 6.22
N SER A 51 -7.13 2.95 6.07
CA SER A 51 -7.71 3.76 7.13
C SER A 51 -9.21 3.47 7.26
N GLU A 52 -9.67 3.14 8.46
CA GLU A 52 -11.08 2.95 8.80
C GLU A 52 -11.51 4.07 9.76
N ARG A 53 -12.37 4.98 9.30
CA ARG A 53 -12.90 6.12 10.06
C ARG A 53 -14.42 6.05 10.14
N TYR A 54 -14.98 5.68 11.29
CA TYR A 54 -16.43 5.60 11.54
C TYR A 54 -17.22 4.83 10.44
N ASN A 55 -17.58 5.49 9.34
CA ASN A 55 -18.34 4.95 8.20
C ASN A 55 -17.57 4.97 6.87
N GLU A 56 -16.29 5.36 6.88
CA GLU A 56 -15.46 5.50 5.70
C GLU A 56 -14.24 4.57 5.82
N VAL A 57 -14.02 3.75 4.79
CA VAL A 57 -12.84 2.91 4.68
C VAL A 57 -12.10 3.34 3.44
N THR A 58 -10.83 3.72 3.58
CA THR A 58 -9.98 4.14 2.47
C THR A 58 -8.75 3.23 2.35
N PHE A 59 -8.38 2.97 1.10
CA PHE A 59 -7.20 2.22 0.72
C PHE A 59 -6.41 3.05 -0.29
N GLU A 60 -5.13 3.26 0.00
CA GLU A 60 -4.24 4.10 -0.80
C GLU A 60 -2.87 3.43 -0.97
N ALA A 61 -2.23 3.66 -2.12
CA ALA A 61 -0.84 3.31 -2.36
C ALA A 61 -0.09 4.57 -2.74
N GLU A 62 1.03 4.80 -2.10
CA GLU A 62 2.00 5.80 -2.48
C GLU A 62 3.26 5.09 -2.96
N ALA A 63 3.87 5.56 -4.04
CA ALA A 63 5.12 5.00 -4.53
C ALA A 63 6.08 6.10 -4.94
N ASN A 64 7.38 5.87 -4.76
CA ASN A 64 8.39 6.72 -5.40
C ASN A 64 8.40 6.46 -6.93
N PRO A 65 9.06 7.31 -7.75
CA PRO A 65 9.01 7.16 -9.20
C PRO A 65 9.40 5.76 -9.72
N LEU A 66 10.36 5.09 -9.06
CA LEU A 66 10.77 3.74 -9.41
C LEU A 66 9.72 2.67 -9.04
N GLY A 67 9.09 2.79 -7.86
CA GLY A 67 8.00 1.91 -7.45
C GLY A 67 6.76 2.11 -8.32
N LEU A 68 6.46 3.36 -8.71
CA LEU A 68 5.36 3.68 -9.60
C LEU A 68 5.58 3.08 -11.01
N ALA A 69 6.78 3.21 -11.56
CA ALA A 69 7.13 2.60 -12.84
C ALA A 69 6.95 1.08 -12.80
N TRP A 70 7.46 0.44 -11.74
CA TRP A 70 7.32 -1.00 -11.54
C TRP A 70 5.84 -1.42 -11.44
N LEU A 71 5.01 -0.70 -10.67
CA LEU A 71 3.59 -0.97 -10.55
C LEU A 71 2.86 -0.85 -11.89
N ARG A 72 3.18 0.17 -12.70
CA ARG A 72 2.61 0.36 -14.04
C ARG A 72 2.98 -0.78 -14.99
N GLU A 73 4.24 -1.21 -15.00
CA GLU A 73 4.71 -2.34 -15.81
C GLU A 73 3.95 -3.65 -15.52
N HIS A 74 3.42 -3.79 -14.30
CA HIS A 74 2.69 -4.98 -13.87
C HIS A 74 1.16 -4.80 -13.81
N GLY A 75 0.62 -3.77 -14.47
CA GLY A 75 -0.83 -3.59 -14.63
C GLY A 75 -1.53 -2.82 -13.50
N TRP A 76 -0.80 -2.31 -12.52
CA TRP A 76 -1.33 -1.51 -11.41
C TRP A 76 -1.43 0.00 -11.70
N GLY A 77 -1.31 0.41 -12.97
CA GLY A 77 -1.35 1.82 -13.36
C GLY A 77 -2.65 2.54 -12.97
N HIS A 78 -3.76 1.81 -12.88
CA HIS A 78 -5.09 2.31 -12.52
C HIS A 78 -5.22 2.75 -11.05
N ILE A 79 -4.25 2.44 -10.19
CA ILE A 79 -4.29 2.81 -8.76
C ILE A 79 -3.89 4.29 -8.55
N PHE A 80 -3.25 4.91 -9.54
CA PHE A 80 -2.64 6.24 -9.45
C PHE A 80 -3.23 7.29 -10.41
N GLU A 81 -4.34 6.97 -11.07
CA GLU A 81 -5.08 7.89 -11.97
C GLU A 81 -6.26 8.57 -11.28
#